data_AF-A0A661PCH0-F1
#
_entry.id   AF-A0A661PCH0-F1
#
_cell.length_a   1.000
_cell.length_b   1.000
_cell.length_c   1.000
_cell.angle_alpha   90.00
_cell.angle_beta   90.00
_cell.angle_gamma   90.00
#
_symmetry.space_group_name_H-M   'P 1'
#
loop_
_entity.id
_entity.type
_entity.pdbx_description
1 polymer ?
#
loop_
_entity_poly.entity_id
_entity_poly.type
_entity_poly.pdbx_seq_one_letter_code
_entity_poly.pdbx_strand_id
1 'polypeptide(L)'
;MKYGRTVTLISALGLGCTSLILGCPGDVSEGAGGTGVGAAAGHSGTGGAGTGGTGTGGTATGGSVNSGDCDDSSDCGGEDCIELAPGGFRICASSPPEATECVSQPPMDDECCTTADCAAGACHDFATLPYCGGPQPASYNLCVVDLCSGDGDCPSTPQSPALCAPAHVFGSPVRICMTAFCRTDADCGAGPGGICAPIDSPCCGWPQGLGCVYPDGCRFQQDCPTGSCALDIGTGTGICLDETIPCPP
;
A
#
# COMPACT_ATOMS: atom_id res chain seq x y z
N MET A 1 29.99 -0.87 52.71
CA MET A 1 31.04 -0.43 51.76
C MET A 1 30.52 -0.74 50.36
N LYS A 2 30.07 0.30 49.65
CA LYS A 2 29.48 0.21 48.30
C LYS A 2 30.61 0.39 47.28
N TYR A 3 30.88 -0.61 46.45
CA TYR A 3 31.77 -0.46 45.28
C TYR A 3 30.92 -0.08 44.07
N GLY A 4 30.98 1.21 43.70
CA GLY A 4 30.45 1.70 42.42
C GLY A 4 31.51 1.50 41.33
N ARG A 5 31.16 0.78 40.26
CA ARG A 5 31.97 0.66 39.06
C ARG A 5 31.50 1.71 38.05
N THR A 6 32.32 2.73 37.85
CA THR A 6 32.18 3.73 36.80
C THR A 6 32.62 3.11 35.48
N VAL A 7 31.69 2.94 34.53
CA VAL A 7 31.99 2.54 33.15
C VAL A 7 32.24 3.82 32.35
N THR A 8 33.49 4.00 31.91
CA THR A 8 33.88 5.09 31.00
C THR A 8 33.74 4.56 29.58
N LEU A 9 32.79 5.08 28.81
CA LEU A 9 32.66 4.82 27.38
C LEU A 9 33.72 5.65 26.63
N ILE A 10 34.67 4.95 26.02
CA ILE A 10 35.67 5.52 25.12
C ILE A 10 35.00 5.73 23.76
N SER A 11 34.78 6.99 23.39
CA SER A 11 34.41 7.39 22.03
C SER A 11 35.64 7.25 21.13
N ALA A 12 35.67 6.21 20.30
CA ALA A 12 36.64 6.07 19.23
C ALA A 12 36.07 6.63 17.92
N LEU A 13 36.51 7.84 17.58
CA LEU A 13 36.52 8.37 16.22
C LEU A 13 37.60 7.63 15.42
N GLY A 14 37.23 7.09 14.26
CA GLY A 14 38.17 6.57 13.26
C GLY A 14 37.42 6.12 12.01
N LEU A 15 37.35 6.96 10.98
CA LEU A 15 38.29 7.05 9.86
C LEU A 15 37.98 6.04 8.74
N GLY A 16 37.57 6.59 7.59
CA GLY A 16 37.99 6.10 6.27
C GLY A 16 37.18 4.94 5.67
N CYS A 17 36.05 5.25 5.03
CA CYS A 17 35.52 4.38 3.99
C CYS A 17 36.04 4.89 2.63
N THR A 18 37.17 4.34 2.21
CA THR A 18 37.76 4.59 0.89
C THR A 18 36.97 3.81 -0.14
N SER A 19 36.39 4.53 -1.10
CA SER A 19 35.68 3.98 -2.25
C SER A 19 36.56 3.03 -3.06
N LEU A 20 36.17 1.75 -3.13
CA LEU A 20 36.68 0.80 -4.12
C LEU A 20 35.51 0.42 -5.04
N ILE A 21 35.45 1.08 -6.20
CA ILE A 21 34.55 0.69 -7.30
C ILE A 21 35.20 -0.54 -7.95
N LEU A 22 34.68 -1.73 -7.63
CA LEU A 22 34.98 -2.95 -8.35
C LEU A 22 33.83 -3.20 -9.34
N GLY A 23 34.08 -2.91 -10.61
CA GLY A 23 33.15 -3.20 -11.69
C GLY A 23 33.11 -4.70 -12.00
N CYS A 24 31.90 -5.26 -12.02
CA CYS A 24 31.64 -6.58 -12.58
C CYS A 24 31.21 -6.43 -14.05
N PRO A 25 31.92 -7.01 -15.03
CA PRO A 25 31.37 -7.20 -16.36
C PRO A 25 30.39 -8.38 -16.29
N GLY A 26 29.09 -8.09 -16.40
CA GLY A 26 28.03 -9.09 -16.55
C GLY A 26 27.51 -9.05 -17.97
N ASP A 27 27.73 -10.15 -18.70
CA ASP A 27 27.25 -10.37 -20.06
C ASP A 27 25.71 -10.34 -20.13
N VAL A 28 25.18 -9.54 -21.06
CA VAL A 28 23.76 -9.54 -21.43
C VAL A 28 23.46 -10.76 -22.29
N SER A 29 22.78 -11.76 -21.70
CA SER A 29 22.14 -12.83 -22.47
C SER A 29 20.71 -12.43 -22.80
N GLU A 30 20.46 -12.20 -24.09
CA GLU A 30 19.14 -11.99 -24.66
C GLU A 30 18.33 -13.29 -24.55
N GLY A 31 17.51 -13.39 -23.51
CA GLY A 31 16.51 -14.44 -23.33
C GLY A 31 15.19 -14.05 -24.00
N ALA A 32 14.89 -14.68 -25.14
CA ALA A 32 13.60 -14.58 -25.79
C ALA A 32 12.54 -15.45 -25.09
N GLY A 33 11.33 -14.89 -24.89
CA GLY A 33 10.09 -15.65 -24.84
C GLY A 33 9.42 -15.73 -23.46
N GLY A 34 8.25 -15.10 -23.36
CA GLY A 34 7.35 -15.27 -22.22
C GLY A 34 6.16 -14.31 -22.26
N THR A 35 5.31 -14.41 -23.27
CA THR A 35 4.03 -13.68 -23.31
C THR A 35 3.05 -14.29 -22.31
N GLY A 36 3.20 -13.95 -21.04
CA GLY A 36 2.24 -14.27 -19.97
C GLY A 36 1.35 -13.06 -19.70
N VAL A 37 0.23 -12.96 -20.42
CA VAL A 37 -0.86 -12.03 -20.09
C VAL A 37 -1.56 -12.54 -18.83
N GLY A 38 -1.02 -12.20 -17.67
CA GLY A 38 -1.78 -12.16 -16.42
C GLY A 38 -2.64 -10.90 -16.46
N ALA A 39 -3.91 -11.05 -16.80
CA ALA A 39 -4.87 -9.96 -16.72
C ALA A 39 -5.03 -9.57 -15.25
N ALA A 40 -4.32 -8.53 -14.82
CA ALA A 40 -4.81 -7.72 -13.72
C ALA A 40 -6.19 -7.26 -14.14
N ALA A 41 -7.22 -7.75 -13.46
CA ALA A 41 -8.56 -7.22 -13.56
C ALA A 41 -8.51 -5.80 -13.03
N GLY A 42 -8.08 -4.88 -13.90
CA GLY A 42 -8.25 -3.46 -13.71
C GLY A 42 -9.73 -3.26 -13.50
N HIS A 43 -10.11 -3.01 -12.25
CA HIS A 43 -11.37 -2.37 -11.96
C HIS A 43 -11.28 -1.00 -12.63
N SER A 44 -11.68 -0.98 -13.91
CA SER A 44 -12.21 0.21 -14.55
C SER A 44 -13.48 0.54 -13.77
N GLY A 45 -13.31 1.16 -12.60
CA GLY A 45 -14.39 1.92 -12.00
C GLY A 45 -14.76 2.93 -13.07
N THR A 46 -15.86 2.67 -13.77
CA THR A 46 -16.48 3.69 -14.61
C THR A 46 -16.85 4.79 -13.65
N GLY A 47 -15.97 5.78 -13.50
CA GLY A 47 -16.30 7.06 -12.89
C GLY A 47 -17.55 7.52 -13.61
N GLY A 48 -18.69 7.41 -12.92
CA GLY A 48 -19.97 7.78 -13.46
C GLY A 48 -19.86 9.24 -13.84
N ALA A 49 -19.76 9.52 -15.14
CA ALA A 49 -19.91 10.86 -15.65
C ALA A 49 -21.32 11.31 -15.23
N GLY A 50 -21.39 12.07 -14.13
CA GLY A 50 -22.60 12.66 -13.61
C GLY A 50 -23.23 13.48 -14.72
N THR A 51 -24.25 12.93 -15.37
CA THR A 51 -25.07 13.68 -16.30
C THR A 51 -25.79 14.73 -15.48
N GLY A 52 -25.53 16.00 -15.79
CA GLY A 52 -26.16 17.16 -15.16
C GLY A 52 -27.68 17.10 -15.33
N GLY A 53 -28.34 16.44 -14.38
CA GLY A 53 -29.77 16.50 -14.19
C GLY A 53 -30.11 17.73 -13.38
N THR A 54 -30.79 18.69 -14.00
CA THR A 54 -31.42 19.83 -13.33
C THR A 54 -32.59 19.33 -12.48
N GLY A 55 -32.30 18.68 -11.36
CA GLY A 55 -33.27 18.18 -10.40
C GLY A 55 -33.68 19.26 -9.41
N THR A 56 -34.95 19.61 -9.40
CA THR A 56 -35.59 20.49 -8.41
C THR A 56 -35.38 19.91 -7.00
N GLY A 57 -34.85 20.74 -6.09
CA GLY A 57 -34.34 20.35 -4.78
C GLY A 57 -35.32 19.58 -3.89
N GLY A 58 -35.01 18.30 -3.69
CA GLY A 58 -35.32 17.61 -2.44
C GLY A 58 -34.16 17.87 -1.49
N THR A 59 -34.46 18.29 -0.25
CA THR A 59 -33.51 18.38 0.84
C THR A 59 -32.96 16.98 1.11
N ALA A 60 -31.87 16.61 0.44
CA ALA A 60 -31.10 15.43 0.79
C ALA A 60 -30.58 15.68 2.20
N THR A 61 -31.17 15.01 3.18
CA THR A 61 -30.58 14.85 4.50
C THR A 61 -29.18 14.32 4.24
N GLY A 62 -28.17 15.17 4.43
CA GLY A 62 -26.79 14.94 3.99
C GLY A 62 -26.19 13.71 4.66
N GLY A 63 -26.45 12.54 4.07
CA GLY A 63 -25.59 11.39 4.22
C GLY A 63 -24.26 11.81 3.62
N SER A 64 -23.25 11.95 4.47
CA SER A 64 -21.86 12.07 4.04
C SER A 64 -21.62 10.93 3.05
N VAL A 65 -21.49 11.26 1.77
CA VAL A 65 -21.07 10.29 0.75
C VAL A 65 -19.60 10.09 1.04
N ASN A 66 -19.27 9.06 1.83
CA ASN A 66 -17.88 8.76 2.13
C ASN A 66 -17.21 8.41 0.80
N SER A 67 -16.12 9.09 0.46
CA SER A 67 -15.33 8.77 -0.73
C SER A 67 -14.91 7.29 -0.72
N GLY A 68 -14.79 6.66 -1.89
CA GLY A 68 -14.47 5.24 -1.94
C GLY A 68 -14.60 4.61 -3.32
N ASP A 69 -14.11 3.38 -3.43
CA ASP A 69 -14.34 2.50 -4.58
C ASP A 69 -15.67 1.72 -4.47
N CYS A 70 -16.29 1.74 -3.29
CA CYS A 70 -17.58 1.10 -3.01
C CYS A 70 -18.40 1.93 -2.02
N ASP A 71 -19.72 1.85 -2.14
CA ASP A 71 -20.68 2.33 -1.15
C ASP A 71 -21.07 1.21 -0.17
N ASP A 72 -21.27 0.00 -0.68
CA ASP A 72 -21.52 -1.20 0.12
C ASP A 72 -20.97 -2.47 -0.55
N SER A 73 -21.10 -3.61 0.13
CA SER A 73 -20.56 -4.91 -0.33
C SER A 73 -21.14 -5.38 -1.68
N SER A 74 -22.28 -4.83 -2.13
CA SER A 74 -22.85 -5.18 -3.44
C SER A 74 -22.06 -4.59 -4.61
N ASP A 75 -21.35 -3.49 -4.39
CA ASP A 75 -20.44 -2.89 -5.39
C ASP A 75 -19.19 -3.75 -5.59
N CYS A 76 -18.85 -4.58 -4.59
CA CYS A 76 -17.65 -5.40 -4.55
C CYS A 76 -17.87 -6.83 -5.04
N GLY A 77 -18.96 -7.10 -5.78
CA GLY A 77 -19.23 -8.43 -6.31
C GLY A 77 -19.47 -9.51 -5.25
N GLY A 78 -19.87 -9.10 -4.03
CA GLY A 78 -20.12 -9.98 -2.89
C GLY A 78 -19.02 -9.97 -1.83
N GLU A 79 -17.88 -9.34 -2.09
CA GLU A 79 -16.85 -9.07 -1.08
C GLU A 79 -17.24 -7.89 -0.17
N ASP A 80 -16.60 -7.77 0.98
CA ASP A 80 -16.90 -6.69 1.93
C ASP A 80 -16.44 -5.31 1.42
N CYS A 81 -17.26 -4.28 1.60
CA CYS A 81 -16.83 -2.89 1.42
C CYS A 81 -16.29 -2.34 2.75
N ILE A 82 -14.98 -2.17 2.84
CA ILE A 82 -14.26 -1.86 4.09
C ILE A 82 -13.91 -0.38 4.14
N GLU A 83 -14.23 0.29 5.25
CA GLU A 83 -13.71 1.64 5.54
C GLU A 83 -12.26 1.56 6.06
N LEU A 84 -11.32 2.29 5.45
CA LEU A 84 -9.91 2.33 5.89
C LEU A 84 -9.72 3.03 7.24
N ALA A 85 -10.59 3.99 7.53
CA ALA A 85 -10.73 4.67 8.81
C ALA A 85 -12.21 4.98 9.02
N PRO A 86 -12.70 5.15 10.27
CA PRO A 86 -14.11 5.45 10.51
C PRO A 86 -14.59 6.70 9.75
N GLY A 87 -15.56 6.52 8.83
CA GLY A 87 -16.06 7.59 7.95
C GLY A 87 -15.06 8.05 6.87
N GLY A 88 -14.02 7.27 6.63
CA GLY A 88 -12.97 7.53 5.65
C GLY A 88 -13.20 6.85 4.31
N PHE A 89 -12.12 6.70 3.55
CA PHE A 89 -12.15 6.07 2.23
C PHE A 89 -12.60 4.60 2.32
N ARG A 90 -13.52 4.19 1.46
CA ARG A 90 -14.02 2.81 1.36
C ARG A 90 -13.39 2.05 0.20
N ILE A 91 -12.98 0.82 0.44
CA ILE A 91 -12.38 -0.06 -0.57
C ILE A 91 -12.99 -1.46 -0.50
N CYS A 92 -13.12 -2.10 -1.65
CA CYS A 92 -13.52 -3.50 -1.69
C CYS A 92 -12.42 -4.40 -1.09
N ALA A 93 -12.85 -5.34 -0.26
CA ALA A 93 -11.98 -6.33 0.31
C ALA A 93 -11.32 -7.14 -0.81
N SER A 94 -10.02 -7.34 -0.67
CA SER A 94 -9.19 -8.19 -1.52
C SER A 94 -8.17 -8.86 -0.63
N SER A 95 -8.27 -10.18 -0.52
CA SER A 95 -7.33 -10.97 0.26
C SER A 95 -6.88 -12.18 -0.54
N PRO A 96 -5.58 -12.49 -0.56
CA PRO A 96 -5.12 -13.77 -1.05
C PRO A 96 -5.72 -14.88 -0.18
N PRO A 97 -6.04 -16.04 -0.79
CA PRO A 97 -6.51 -17.19 -0.03
C PRO A 97 -5.43 -17.67 0.93
N GLU A 98 -5.85 -18.30 2.03
CA GLU A 98 -4.93 -19.04 2.91
C GLU A 98 -4.35 -20.25 2.15
N ALA A 99 -3.08 -20.54 2.41
CA ALA A 99 -2.43 -21.74 1.92
C ALA A 99 -3.01 -22.98 2.62
N THR A 100 -3.36 -23.99 1.83
CA THR A 100 -3.93 -25.25 2.30
C THR A 100 -2.97 -26.43 2.21
N GLU A 101 -1.80 -26.23 1.61
CA GLU A 101 -0.72 -27.21 1.47
C GLU A 101 0.64 -26.50 1.34
N CYS A 102 1.73 -27.23 1.64
CA CYS A 102 3.09 -26.75 1.41
C CYS A 102 3.36 -26.60 -0.10
N VAL A 103 4.02 -25.51 -0.51
CA VAL A 103 4.38 -25.24 -1.92
C VAL A 103 5.89 -25.38 -2.19
N SER A 104 6.68 -25.57 -1.13
CA SER A 104 8.14 -25.69 -1.04
C SER A 104 8.84 -25.86 -2.38
N GLN A 105 9.48 -24.79 -2.85
CA GLN A 105 10.35 -24.80 -4.02
C GLN A 105 11.76 -24.36 -3.62
N PRO A 106 12.81 -25.15 -3.93
CA PRO A 106 14.18 -24.70 -3.71
C PRO A 106 14.40 -23.31 -4.36
N PRO A 107 15.04 -22.36 -3.67
CA PRO A 107 15.86 -22.52 -2.47
C PRO A 107 15.15 -22.21 -1.14
N MET A 108 13.85 -21.92 -1.12
CA MET A 108 13.13 -21.52 0.09
C MET A 108 12.32 -22.69 0.65
N ASP A 109 12.38 -22.88 1.96
CA ASP A 109 11.52 -23.84 2.69
C ASP A 109 10.27 -23.10 3.19
N ASP A 110 9.12 -23.78 3.21
CA ASP A 110 7.90 -23.24 3.78
C ASP A 110 8.01 -23.11 5.32
N GLU A 111 7.52 -22.01 5.87
CA GLU A 111 7.34 -21.84 7.32
C GLU A 111 6.11 -22.63 7.81
N CYS A 112 5.09 -22.75 6.97
CA CYS A 112 3.82 -23.40 7.28
C CYS A 112 3.25 -24.12 6.05
N CYS A 113 2.45 -25.15 6.26
CA CYS A 113 1.72 -25.81 5.18
C CYS A 113 0.23 -25.47 5.24
N THR A 114 -0.26 -25.16 6.44
CA THR A 114 -1.62 -24.73 6.73
C THR A 114 -1.61 -23.70 7.85
N THR A 115 -2.69 -22.95 8.02
CA THR A 115 -2.86 -22.01 9.15
C THR A 115 -2.72 -22.66 10.52
N ALA A 116 -2.99 -23.97 10.65
CA ALA A 116 -2.81 -24.69 11.91
C ALA A 116 -1.33 -24.83 12.34
N ASP A 117 -0.38 -24.67 11.41
CA ASP A 117 1.05 -24.70 11.71
C ASP A 117 1.55 -23.37 12.29
N CYS A 118 0.78 -22.29 12.12
CA CYS A 118 1.15 -20.97 12.58
C CYS A 118 0.84 -20.78 14.07
N ALA A 119 1.83 -20.30 14.83
CA ALA A 119 1.64 -19.96 16.25
C ALA A 119 0.69 -18.76 16.44
N ALA A 120 0.64 -17.87 15.44
CA ALA A 120 -0.28 -16.76 15.32
C ALA A 120 -0.49 -16.44 13.83
N GLY A 121 -1.63 -15.84 13.49
CA GLY A 121 -1.94 -15.43 12.12
C GLY A 121 -2.43 -16.58 11.24
N ALA A 122 -2.20 -16.45 9.95
CA ALA A 122 -2.62 -17.41 8.93
C ALA A 122 -1.50 -17.72 7.94
N CYS A 123 -1.55 -18.92 7.37
CA CYS A 123 -0.55 -19.37 6.41
C CYS A 123 -0.91 -18.86 5.02
N HIS A 124 0.00 -18.17 4.33
CA HIS A 124 -0.22 -17.66 2.96
C HIS A 124 1.01 -17.88 2.08
N ASP A 125 0.77 -18.09 0.79
CA ASP A 125 1.83 -18.13 -0.22
C ASP A 125 2.36 -16.70 -0.47
N PHE A 126 3.65 -16.50 -0.20
CA PHE A 126 4.33 -15.22 -0.40
C PHE A 126 4.18 -14.67 -1.81
N ALA A 127 4.11 -15.55 -2.83
CA ALA A 127 3.97 -15.12 -4.22
C ALA A 127 2.61 -14.47 -4.52
N THR A 128 1.60 -14.69 -3.67
CA THR A 128 0.26 -14.09 -3.78
C THR A 128 0.09 -12.82 -2.95
N LEU A 129 1.04 -12.54 -2.04
CA LEU A 129 1.01 -11.34 -1.22
C LEU A 129 1.41 -10.10 -2.04
N PRO A 130 0.92 -8.90 -1.66
CA PRO A 130 1.33 -7.67 -2.31
C PRO A 130 2.85 -7.48 -2.22
N TYR A 131 3.48 -7.31 -3.38
CA TYR A 131 4.91 -7.11 -3.51
C TYR A 131 5.17 -5.92 -4.43
N CYS A 132 6.01 -5.00 -3.99
CA CYS A 132 6.35 -3.81 -4.75
C CYS A 132 7.87 -3.69 -4.97
N GLY A 133 8.27 -3.99 -6.20
CA GLY A 133 9.59 -3.69 -6.76
C GLY A 133 10.63 -4.80 -6.63
N GLY A 134 11.46 -4.93 -7.66
CA GLY A 134 12.48 -5.97 -7.76
C GLY A 134 11.96 -7.29 -8.31
N PRO A 135 12.82 -8.30 -8.45
CA PRO A 135 12.43 -9.60 -8.95
C PRO A 135 11.38 -10.25 -8.05
N GLN A 136 10.31 -10.78 -8.66
CA GLN A 136 9.27 -11.52 -7.93
C GLN A 136 9.94 -12.61 -7.06
N PRO A 137 9.64 -12.64 -5.76
CA PRO A 137 10.20 -13.64 -4.87
C PRO A 137 9.75 -15.05 -5.24
N ALA A 138 10.57 -16.05 -4.89
CA ALA A 138 10.17 -17.45 -5.00
C ALA A 138 8.91 -17.71 -4.16
N SER A 139 8.06 -18.64 -4.63
CA SER A 139 6.89 -19.08 -3.87
C SER A 139 7.34 -19.92 -2.68
N TYR A 140 6.87 -19.54 -1.50
CA TYR A 140 6.96 -20.28 -0.26
C TYR A 140 5.85 -19.76 0.65
N ASN A 141 5.36 -20.61 1.53
CA ASN A 141 4.35 -20.25 2.50
C ASN A 141 4.99 -19.66 3.76
N LEU A 142 4.41 -18.58 4.27
CA LEU A 142 4.78 -17.98 5.55
C LEU A 142 3.57 -17.76 6.46
N CYS A 143 3.83 -17.68 7.76
CA CYS A 143 2.83 -17.27 8.74
C CYS A 143 2.74 -15.75 8.79
N VAL A 144 1.64 -15.19 8.29
CA VAL A 144 1.40 -13.75 8.26
C VAL A 144 0.56 -13.35 9.46
N VAL A 145 1.02 -12.36 10.23
CA VAL A 145 0.35 -11.83 11.43
C VAL A 145 0.02 -10.35 11.28
N ASP A 146 -0.99 -9.88 12.00
CA ASP A 146 -1.29 -8.45 12.13
C ASP A 146 -0.07 -7.68 12.65
N LEU A 147 0.30 -6.60 11.95
CA LEU A 147 1.37 -5.69 12.39
C LEU A 147 0.89 -4.70 13.45
N CYS A 148 -0.42 -4.51 13.57
CA CYS A 148 -1.03 -3.52 14.46
C CYS A 148 -2.44 -3.94 14.89
N SER A 149 -2.83 -3.54 16.10
CA SER A 149 -4.18 -3.68 16.64
C SER A 149 -4.99 -2.37 16.57
N GLY A 150 -4.29 -1.25 16.41
CA GLY A 150 -4.85 0.06 16.15
C GLY A 150 -3.75 1.07 15.81
N ASP A 151 -4.13 2.30 15.49
CA ASP A 151 -3.19 3.32 15.00
C ASP A 151 -2.04 3.62 15.98
N GLY A 152 -2.28 3.44 17.28
CA GLY A 152 -1.26 3.66 18.31
C GLY A 152 -0.08 2.69 18.25
N ASP A 153 -0.23 1.56 17.55
CA ASP A 153 0.85 0.59 17.35
C ASP A 153 1.75 0.97 16.15
N CYS A 154 1.28 1.89 15.30
CA CYS A 154 2.00 2.29 14.10
C CYS A 154 2.98 3.44 14.40
N PRO A 155 4.25 3.33 13.98
CA PRO A 155 5.24 4.37 14.20
C PRO A 155 4.84 5.62 13.40
N SER A 156 4.38 6.64 14.11
CA SER A 156 3.93 7.90 13.52
C SER A 156 4.87 9.04 13.90
N THR A 157 5.19 9.88 12.91
CA THR A 157 5.88 11.15 13.11
C THR A 157 5.06 12.27 12.46
N PRO A 158 5.29 13.55 12.81
CA PRO A 158 4.60 14.64 12.12
C PRO A 158 4.82 14.65 10.60
N GLN A 159 5.93 14.09 10.11
CA GLN A 159 6.28 13.99 8.69
C GLN A 159 5.83 12.68 8.04
N SER A 160 5.41 11.70 8.83
CA SER A 160 4.95 10.39 8.39
C SER A 160 3.89 9.90 9.37
N PRO A 161 2.71 10.55 9.39
CA PRO A 161 1.58 10.04 10.15
C PRO A 161 1.20 8.66 9.63
N ALA A 162 0.77 7.77 10.51
CA ALA A 162 0.42 6.40 10.16
C ALA A 162 -0.93 6.00 10.75
N LEU A 163 -1.58 5.04 10.10
CA LEU A 163 -2.76 4.35 10.59
C LEU A 163 -2.58 2.84 10.52
N CYS A 164 -3.38 2.13 11.29
CA CYS A 164 -3.46 0.68 11.23
C CYS A 164 -4.58 0.28 10.27
N ALA A 165 -4.22 0.01 9.02
CA ALA A 165 -5.16 -0.36 7.98
C ALA A 165 -5.85 -1.68 8.36
N PRO A 166 -7.16 -1.84 8.09
CA PRO A 166 -7.85 -3.11 8.30
C PRO A 166 -7.20 -4.25 7.49
N ALA A 167 -7.49 -5.50 7.87
CA ALA A 167 -7.12 -6.63 7.03
C ALA A 167 -7.96 -6.67 5.75
N HIS A 168 -7.49 -7.42 4.76
CA HIS A 168 -8.13 -7.63 3.45
C HIS A 168 -8.26 -6.35 2.61
N VAL A 169 -7.46 -5.33 2.88
CA VAL A 169 -7.38 -4.13 2.03
C VAL A 169 -6.06 -4.15 1.26
N PHE A 170 -6.09 -3.67 0.01
CA PHE A 170 -4.93 -3.62 -0.87
C PHE A 170 -4.23 -4.99 -1.07
N GLY A 171 -5.00 -6.08 -1.07
CA GLY A 171 -4.47 -7.44 -1.17
C GLY A 171 -3.75 -7.95 0.09
N SER A 172 -3.73 -7.21 1.21
CA SER A 172 -3.07 -7.69 2.41
C SER A 172 -4.00 -8.56 3.24
N PRO A 173 -3.64 -9.81 3.62
CA PRO A 173 -4.50 -10.65 4.43
C PRO A 173 -4.54 -10.25 5.91
N VAL A 174 -3.70 -9.29 6.33
CA VAL A 174 -3.52 -8.87 7.72
C VAL A 174 -3.58 -7.35 7.83
N ARG A 175 -3.70 -6.86 9.07
CA ARG A 175 -3.63 -5.42 9.37
C ARG A 175 -2.20 -4.92 9.22
N ILE A 176 -2.02 -3.84 8.50
CA ILE A 176 -0.70 -3.24 8.23
C ILE A 176 -0.65 -1.79 8.66
N CYS A 177 0.52 -1.34 9.09
CA CYS A 177 0.76 0.09 9.28
C CYS A 177 1.01 0.75 7.93
N MET A 178 0.24 1.79 7.63
CA MET A 178 0.33 2.54 6.38
C MET A 178 0.44 4.03 6.69
N THR A 179 1.22 4.75 5.89
CA THR A 179 1.28 6.21 5.95
C THR A 179 -0.08 6.82 5.62
N ALA A 180 -0.54 7.79 6.41
CA ALA A 180 -1.85 8.41 6.23
C ALA A 180 -1.85 9.88 6.65
N PHE A 181 -1.70 10.77 5.67
CA PHE A 181 -1.76 12.23 5.86
C PHE A 181 -3.17 12.76 6.06
N CYS A 182 -4.17 11.96 5.70
CA CYS A 182 -5.58 12.19 5.93
C CYS A 182 -6.23 10.87 6.38
N ARG A 183 -7.40 10.97 7.00
CA ARG A 183 -8.25 9.81 7.36
C ARG A 183 -9.63 9.91 6.74
N THR A 184 -10.12 11.14 6.59
CA THR A 184 -11.43 11.48 6.04
C THR A 184 -11.29 12.65 5.09
N ASP A 185 -12.29 12.88 4.23
CA ASP A 185 -12.31 14.03 3.32
C ASP A 185 -12.26 15.37 4.05
N ALA A 186 -12.73 15.43 5.30
CA ALA A 186 -12.66 16.62 6.13
C ALA A 186 -11.21 17.06 6.45
N ASP A 187 -10.25 16.14 6.42
CA ASP A 187 -8.83 16.45 6.61
C ASP A 187 -8.25 17.17 5.38
N CYS A 188 -8.90 17.05 4.22
CA CYS A 188 -8.48 17.63 2.95
C CYS A 188 -9.12 19.00 2.66
N GLY A 189 -9.33 19.80 3.72
CA GLY A 189 -9.93 21.13 3.65
C GLY A 189 -9.01 22.25 3.14
N ALA A 190 -7.76 21.94 2.77
CA ALA A 190 -6.82 22.96 2.29
C ALA A 190 -7.18 23.48 0.87
N GLY A 191 -7.95 22.70 0.11
CA GLY A 191 -8.48 23.08 -1.21
C GLY A 191 -9.91 22.61 -1.41
N PRO A 192 -10.69 23.24 -2.32
CA PRO A 192 -12.03 22.80 -2.64
C PRO A 192 -12.01 21.43 -3.34
N GLY A 193 -12.94 20.55 -2.94
CA GLY A 193 -13.09 19.22 -3.55
C GLY A 193 -11.97 18.25 -3.21
N GLY A 194 -11.19 18.50 -2.15
CA GLY A 194 -10.22 17.54 -1.64
C GLY A 194 -10.90 16.30 -1.07
N ILE A 195 -10.45 15.12 -1.48
CA ILE A 195 -10.85 13.83 -0.91
C ILE A 195 -9.64 13.14 -0.28
N CYS A 196 -9.88 12.38 0.77
CA CYS A 196 -8.85 11.52 1.34
C CYS A 196 -8.90 10.16 0.65
N ALA A 197 -7.83 9.79 -0.05
CA ALA A 197 -7.79 8.56 -0.82
C ALA A 197 -6.40 7.91 -0.82
N PRO A 198 -6.30 6.60 -1.05
CA PRO A 198 -5.02 5.93 -1.29
C PRO A 198 -4.38 6.46 -2.56
N ILE A 199 -3.10 6.83 -2.52
CA ILE A 199 -2.33 7.23 -3.70
C ILE A 199 -1.41 6.07 -4.08
N ASP A 200 -1.60 5.54 -5.28
CA ASP A 200 -0.93 4.34 -5.73
C ASP A 200 0.52 4.60 -6.13
N SER A 201 1.37 3.64 -5.81
CA SER A 201 2.72 3.61 -6.33
C SER A 201 2.68 3.36 -7.84
N PRO A 202 3.40 4.15 -8.65
CA PRO A 202 3.38 4.02 -10.11
C PRO A 202 3.92 2.67 -10.59
N CYS A 203 4.61 1.91 -9.73
CA CYS A 203 5.31 0.70 -10.11
C CYS A 203 4.57 -0.61 -9.92
N CYS A 204 3.62 -0.66 -8.99
CA CYS A 204 3.06 -1.93 -8.55
C CYS A 204 1.56 -1.84 -8.22
N GLY A 205 0.95 -0.65 -8.33
CA GLY A 205 -0.45 -0.44 -7.95
C GLY A 205 -0.72 -0.65 -6.45
N TRP A 206 0.33 -0.70 -5.63
CA TRP A 206 0.21 -0.75 -4.18
C TRP A 206 0.25 0.68 -3.63
N PRO A 207 -0.63 1.07 -2.69
CA PRO A 207 -0.68 2.43 -2.18
C PRO A 207 0.61 2.82 -1.48
N GLN A 208 1.11 4.02 -1.77
CA GLN A 208 2.18 4.67 -1.02
C GLN A 208 1.70 5.15 0.36
N GLY A 209 0.40 5.46 0.46
CA GLY A 209 -0.27 5.91 1.67
C GLY A 209 -1.60 6.60 1.35
N LEU A 210 -2.30 7.07 2.38
CA LEU A 210 -3.43 7.98 2.22
C LEU A 210 -2.93 9.42 2.13
N GLY A 211 -3.45 10.15 1.14
CA GLY A 211 -3.22 11.58 1.00
C GLY A 211 -4.44 12.28 0.40
N CYS A 212 -4.36 13.61 0.42
CA CYS A 212 -5.40 14.44 -0.16
C CYS A 212 -5.25 14.51 -1.68
N VAL A 213 -6.31 14.11 -2.38
CA VAL A 213 -6.43 14.23 -3.83
C VAL A 213 -7.35 15.39 -4.13
N TYR A 214 -6.82 16.38 -4.86
CA TYR A 214 -7.56 17.56 -5.31
C TYR A 214 -7.88 17.45 -6.81
N PRO A 215 -8.76 18.31 -7.38
CA PRO A 215 -9.15 18.22 -8.79
C PRO A 215 -7.99 18.24 -9.80
N ASP A 216 -6.88 18.91 -9.48
CA ASP A 216 -5.67 18.98 -10.31
C ASP A 216 -4.57 18.00 -9.84
N GLY A 217 -4.86 17.16 -8.85
CA GLY A 217 -3.97 16.13 -8.31
C GLY A 217 -4.19 14.77 -8.96
N CYS A 218 -3.63 13.72 -8.34
CA CYS A 218 -3.77 12.36 -8.84
C CYS A 218 -3.93 11.35 -7.70
N ARG A 219 -4.61 10.26 -8.00
CA ARG A 219 -4.69 9.05 -7.18
C ARG A 219 -3.87 7.92 -7.81
N PHE A 220 -3.93 7.83 -9.13
CA PHE A 220 -3.26 6.83 -9.94
C PHE A 220 -2.41 7.44 -11.04
N GLN A 221 -1.51 6.63 -11.58
CA GLN A 221 -0.70 6.97 -12.75
C GLN A 221 -1.53 7.52 -13.93
N GLN A 222 -2.73 6.97 -14.14
CA GLN A 222 -3.61 7.30 -15.26
C GLN A 222 -4.29 8.68 -15.11
N ASP A 223 -4.32 9.24 -13.90
CA ASP A 223 -4.87 10.57 -13.66
C ASP A 223 -3.93 11.67 -14.17
N CYS A 224 -2.65 11.35 -14.34
CA CYS A 224 -1.65 12.28 -14.83
C CYS A 224 -1.59 12.32 -16.36
N PRO A 225 -1.79 13.49 -17.00
CA PRO A 225 -1.69 13.62 -18.46
C PRO A 225 -0.33 13.21 -19.01
N THR A 226 0.72 13.44 -18.21
CA THR A 226 2.12 13.10 -18.48
C THR A 226 2.80 12.68 -17.17
N GLY A 227 3.87 11.89 -17.29
CA GLY A 227 4.73 11.52 -16.17
C GLY A 227 4.06 10.56 -15.19
N SER A 228 4.18 10.74 -13.87
CA SER A 228 3.74 9.76 -12.86
C SER A 228 2.99 10.36 -11.67
N CYS A 229 2.10 9.57 -11.07
CA CYS A 229 1.46 9.95 -9.81
C CYS A 229 2.36 9.60 -8.61
N ALA A 230 2.46 10.51 -7.65
CA ALA A 230 3.20 10.30 -6.42
C ALA A 230 2.55 11.00 -5.23
N LEU A 231 2.73 10.43 -4.04
CA LEU A 231 2.41 11.07 -2.77
C LEU A 231 3.54 12.04 -2.39
N ASP A 232 3.24 13.34 -2.39
CA ASP A 232 4.15 14.35 -1.83
C ASP A 232 4.12 14.28 -0.30
N ILE A 233 5.17 13.72 0.29
CA ILE A 233 5.30 13.59 1.75
C ILE A 233 5.38 14.93 2.49
N GLY A 234 5.71 16.03 1.81
CA GLY A 234 5.81 17.36 2.40
C GLY A 234 4.43 18.00 2.62
N THR A 235 3.48 17.70 1.74
CA THR A 235 2.12 18.28 1.75
C THR A 235 1.05 17.26 2.10
N GLY A 236 1.35 15.97 1.99
CA GLY A 236 0.38 14.88 2.10
C GLY A 236 -0.59 14.82 0.93
N THR A 237 -0.19 15.26 -0.27
CA THR A 237 -1.08 15.35 -1.45
C THR A 237 -0.62 14.48 -2.60
N GLY A 238 -1.56 13.96 -3.39
CA GLY A 238 -1.25 13.29 -4.64
C GLY A 238 -0.93 14.30 -5.75
N ILE A 239 0.29 14.25 -6.29
CA ILE A 239 0.78 15.17 -7.32
C ILE A 239 1.21 14.42 -8.58
N CYS A 240 0.96 15.04 -9.73
CA CYS A 240 1.54 14.59 -10.99
C CYS A 240 2.96 15.13 -11.14
N LEU A 241 3.90 14.22 -11.28
CA LEU A 241 5.28 14.50 -11.66
C LEU A 241 5.38 14.49 -13.18
N ASP A 242 6.23 15.35 -13.76
CA ASP A 242 6.45 15.39 -15.21
C ASP A 242 7.26 14.19 -15.73
N GLU A 243 8.03 13.56 -14.85
CA GLU A 243 8.89 12.42 -15.18
C GLU A 243 8.22 11.08 -14.85
N THR A 244 8.49 10.08 -15.68
CA THR A 244 8.12 8.70 -15.37
C THR A 244 9.11 8.14 -14.38
N ILE A 245 8.61 7.64 -13.24
CA ILE A 245 9.45 6.97 -12.25
C ILE A 245 9.85 5.60 -12.83
N PRO A 246 11.16 5.31 -13.01
CA PRO A 246 11.59 4.01 -13.50
C PRO A 246 11.32 2.97 -12.42
N CYS A 247 10.49 2.00 -12.78
CA CYS A 247 10.19 0.89 -11.89
C CYS A 247 11.27 -0.17 -12.03
N PRO A 248 11.85 -0.65 -10.91
CA PRO A 248 12.80 -1.75 -10.98
C PRO A 248 12.12 -2.96 -11.64
N PRO A 249 12.82 -3.64 -12.56
CA PRO A 249 12.29 -4.83 -13.25
C PRO A 249 12.09 -6.01 -12.29
#